data_AF-A0A174KXS5-F1
#
_entry.id   AF-A0A174KXS5-F1
#
_cell.length_a   1.000
_cell.length_b   1.000
_cell.length_c   1.000
_cell.angle_alpha   90.00
_cell.angle_beta   90.00
_cell.angle_gamma   90.00
#
_symmetry.space_group_name_H-M   'P 1'
#
loop_
_entity.id
_entity.type
_entity.pdbx_description
1 polymer ?
#
loop_
_entity_poly.entity_id
_entity_poly.type
_entity_poly.pdbx_seq_one_letter_code
_entity_poly.pdbx_strand_id
1 'polypeptide(L)' 'MMYNDNGRINKHQQKRFRKLRPAFLNKHGFMVYPSCHNIDIVRRVKIRLRKWLNNDHFVDVSKIV' A
#
# COMPACT_ATOMS: atom_id res chain seq x y z
N MET A 1 0.95 -12.68 -11.57
CA MET A 1 2.19 -11.92 -11.20
C MET A 1 2.33 -11.97 -9.69
N MET A 2 3.27 -12.76 -9.14
CA MET A 2 3.46 -12.86 -7.69
C MET A 2 4.05 -11.55 -7.14
N TYR A 3 3.46 -11.03 -6.06
CA TYR A 3 3.90 -9.80 -5.42
C TYR A 3 5.15 -10.05 -4.57
N ASN A 4 6.28 -9.43 -4.94
CA ASN A 4 7.53 -9.47 -4.18
C ASN A 4 7.48 -8.44 -3.03
N ASP A 5 7.43 -8.95 -1.80
CA ASP A 5 7.35 -8.18 -0.56
C ASP A 5 8.59 -7.30 -0.28
N ASN A 6 9.70 -7.50 -0.99
CA ASN A 6 10.96 -6.73 -0.91
C ASN A 6 11.28 -5.92 -2.18
N GLY A 7 10.40 -5.91 -3.19
CA GLY A 7 10.66 -5.23 -4.47
C GLY A 7 10.78 -3.72 -4.31
N ARG A 8 11.80 -3.06 -4.89
CA ARG A 8 11.90 -1.58 -4.90
C ARG A 8 10.84 -0.97 -5.84
N ILE A 9 10.43 0.28 -5.57
CA ILE A 9 9.48 0.98 -6.45
C ILE A 9 10.12 1.21 -7.83
N ASN A 10 9.58 0.55 -8.85
CA ASN A 10 10.07 0.71 -10.22
C ASN A 10 9.51 1.96 -10.93
N LYS A 11 10.06 2.34 -12.08
CA LYS A 11 9.65 3.54 -12.84
C LYS A 11 8.16 3.54 -13.21
N HIS A 12 7.59 2.39 -13.56
CA HIS A 12 6.16 2.27 -13.88
C HIS A 12 5.27 2.52 -12.67
N GLN A 13 5.63 1.95 -11.51
CA GLN A 13 4.95 2.17 -10.25
C GLN A 13 5.04 3.63 -9.81
N GLN A 14 6.21 4.26 -9.95
CA GLN A 14 6.35 5.70 -9.67
C GLN A 14 5.43 6.55 -10.56
N LYS A 15 5.35 6.28 -11.87
CA LYS A 15 4.44 6.99 -12.78
C LYS A 15 2.98 6.82 -12.37
N ARG A 16 2.58 5.61 -11.96
CA ARG A 16 1.23 5.34 -11.45
C ARG A 16 0.96 6.06 -10.14
N PHE A 17 1.90 6.03 -9.20
CA PHE A 17 1.75 6.68 -7.89
C PHE A 17 1.70 8.20 -8.01
N ARG A 18 2.45 8.81 -8.92
CA ARG A 18 2.36 10.26 -9.19
C ARG A 18 0.93 10.72 -9.53
N LYS A 19 0.15 9.89 -10.24
CA LYS A 19 -1.26 10.19 -10.55
C LYS A 19 -2.21 10.08 -9.34
N LEU A 20 -1.78 9.38 -8.29
CA LEU A 20 -2.56 9.11 -7.08
C LEU A 20 -2.18 10.04 -5.91
N ARG A 21 -1.31 11.04 -6.14
CA ARG A 21 -0.83 11.97 -5.12
C ARG A 21 -1.68 13.25 -5.15
N PRO A 22 -2.69 13.39 -4.29
CA PRO A 22 -3.37 14.68 -4.13
C PRO A 22 -2.37 15.74 -3.65
N ALA A 23 -2.54 16.96 -4.13
CA ALA A 23 -1.81 18.13 -3.66
C ALA A 23 -2.49 18.67 -2.40
N PHE A 24 -1.71 19.00 -1.38
CA PHE A 24 -2.17 19.68 -0.18
C PHE A 24 -1.41 20.99 0.01
N LEU A 25 -2.04 21.98 0.63
CA LEU A 25 -1.34 23.16 1.11
C LEU A 25 -0.90 22.91 2.56
N ASN A 26 0.37 23.18 2.85
CA ASN A 26 0.84 23.18 4.25
C ASN A 26 0.53 24.51 4.94
N LYS A 27 0.80 24.58 6.24
CA LYS A 27 0.59 25.79 7.07
C LYS A 27 1.36 27.05 6.61
N HIS A 28 2.30 26.90 5.68
CA HIS A 28 3.11 27.98 5.12
C HIS A 28 2.72 28.31 3.67
N GLY A 29 1.64 27.71 3.14
CA GLY A 29 1.17 27.95 1.77
C GLY A 29 1.91 27.17 0.69
N PHE A 30 2.81 26.25 1.03
CA PHE A 30 3.49 25.42 0.03
C PHE A 30 2.66 24.19 -0.35
N MET A 31 2.65 23.89 -1.65
CA MET A 31 2.09 22.62 -2.15
C MET A 31 2.98 21.45 -1.75
N VAL A 32 2.41 20.52 -1.00
CA VAL A 32 3.04 19.27 -0.58
C VAL A 32 2.27 18.07 -1.11
N TYR A 33 3.00 16.99 -1.37
CA TYR A 33 2.45 15.77 -1.97
C TYR A 33 2.90 14.55 -1.17
N PRO A 34 2.00 13.62 -0.80
CA PRO A 34 2.37 12.39 -0.09
C PRO A 34 3.50 11.64 -0.80
N SER A 35 4.49 11.07 -0.11
CA SER A 35 5.60 10.40 -0.81
C SER A 35 5.11 9.15 -1.58
N CYS A 36 5.76 8.83 -2.71
CA CYS A 36 5.49 7.56 -3.42
C CYS A 36 5.75 6.33 -2.53
N HIS A 37 6.63 6.48 -1.53
CA HIS A 37 6.94 5.43 -0.56
C HIS A 37 5.77 5.17 0.38
N ASN A 38 5.12 6.21 0.89
CA ASN A 38 3.95 6.07 1.77
C ASN A 38 2.79 5.36 1.04
N ILE A 39 2.56 5.70 -0.24
CA ILE A 39 1.55 5.04 -1.08
C ILE A 39 1.88 3.55 -1.25
N ASP A 40 3.14 3.21 -1.44
CA ASP A 40 3.57 1.82 -1.60
C ASP A 40 3.44 1.02 -0.29
N ILE A 41 3.70 1.63 0.87
CA ILE A 41 3.48 1.00 2.19
C ILE A 41 2.01 0.61 2.34
N VAL A 42 1.08 1.54 2.10
CA VAL A 42 -0.37 1.27 2.22
C VAL A 42 -0.78 0.14 1.27
N ARG A 43 -0.27 0.15 0.04
CA ARG A 43 -0.51 -0.93 -0.92
C ARG A 43 0.01 -2.29 -0.42
N ARG A 44 1.22 -2.33 0.15
CA ARG A 44 1.82 -3.55 0.74
C ARG A 44 1.00 -4.09 1.88
N VAL A 45 0.58 -3.23 2.81
CA VAL A 45 -0.24 -3.62 3.97
C VAL A 45 -1.51 -4.31 3.51
N LYS A 46 -2.22 -3.74 2.53
CA LYS A 46 -3.45 -4.35 1.98
C LYS A 46 -3.20 -5.74 1.38
N ILE A 47 -2.10 -5.91 0.64
CA ILE A 47 -1.74 -7.19 0.03
C ILE A 47 -1.33 -8.21 1.10
N ARG A 48 -0.49 -7.81 2.06
CA ARG A 48 -0.04 -8.68 3.16
C ARG A 48 -1.21 -9.12 4.04
N LEU A 49 -2.10 -8.19 4.40
CA LEU A 49 -3.30 -8.52 5.16
C LEU A 49 -4.18 -9.50 4.39
N ARG A 50 -4.41 -9.28 3.09
CA ARG A 50 -5.18 -10.23 2.27
C ARG A 50 -4.52 -11.60 2.17
N LYS A 51 -3.20 -11.66 1.99
CA LYS A 51 -2.45 -12.94 1.99
C LYS A 51 -2.59 -13.65 3.34
N TRP A 52 -2.51 -12.91 4.44
CA TRP A 52 -2.64 -13.45 5.79
C TRP A 52 -4.05 -13.99 6.04
N LEU A 53 -5.11 -13.23 5.70
CA LEU A 53 -6.50 -13.66 5.82
C LEU A 53 -6.86 -14.86 4.94
N ASN A 54 -6.27 -14.94 3.75
CA ASN A 54 -6.50 -16.04 2.81
C ASN A 54 -5.54 -17.21 2.99
N ASN A 55 -4.74 -17.21 4.05
CA ASN A 55 -3.83 -18.32 4.31
C ASN A 55 -4.61 -19.47 4.95
N ASP A 56 -4.56 -20.65 4.33
CA ASP A 56 -5.28 -21.87 4.77
C ASP A 56 -4.88 -22.35 6.18
N HIS A 57 -3.89 -21.70 6.80
CA HIS A 57 -3.43 -21.96 8.16
C HIS A 57 -4.29 -21.32 9.27
N PHE A 58 -5.24 -20.43 8.94
CA PHE A 58 -6.08 -19.77 9.94
C PHE A 58 -7.53 -20.24 9.82
N VAL A 59 -8.07 -20.81 10.90
CA VAL A 59 -9.50 -21.05 11.04
C VAL A 59 -10.10 -19.88 11.80
N ASP A 60 -11.17 -19.30 11.24
CA ASP A 60 -11.94 -18.27 11.90
C ASP A 60 -12.60 -18.83 13.17
N VAL A 61 -12.12 -18.41 14.34
CA VAL A 61 -12.57 -18.91 15.65
C VAL A 61 -14.05 -18.59 15.87
N SER A 62 -14.59 -17.53 15.26
CA SER A 62 -16.01 -17.21 15.34
C SER A 62 -16.92 -18.21 14.61
N LYS A 63 -16.35 -19.10 13.79
CA LYS A 63 -17.06 -20.22 13.14
C LYS A 63 -16.90 -21.54 13.89
N ILE A 64 -16.07 -21.57 14.93
CA ILE A 64 -15.84 -22.74 15.78
C ILE A 64 -16.76 -22.72 17.01
N VAL A 65 -17.21 -21.52 17.43
CA VAL A 65 -18.12 -21.32 18.58
C VAL A 65 -19.56 -21.23 18.12
#